data_AF-A0A4Z2D6I4-F1
#
_entry.id   AF-A0A4Z2D6I4-F1
#
_cell.length_a   1.000
_cell.length_b   1.000
_cell.length_c   1.000
_cell.angle_alpha   90.00
_cell.angle_beta   90.00
_cell.angle_gamma   90.00
#
_symmetry.space_group_name_H-M   'P 1'
#
loop_
_entity.id
_entity.type
_entity.pdbx_description
1 polymer ?
#
loop_
_entity_poly.entity_id
_entity_poly.type
_entity_poly.pdbx_seq_one_letter_code
_entity_poly.pdbx_strand_id
1 'polypeptide(L)'
;MNTIAWGAAAKPFITYHNELNMNLYMRIAPELYLKMLVIGGLNRVYELGRVFRNEGIDLTHNPEFTSCEFYMAYADYVDLMMITENLLSGLVKHLFSSYIIKYRPDGPDSEEVIVDCTPPRGRSGQVEAFVNIARIFKRGQQGDGNRVFFFYNKNKDTLGIISILPNNIRHQA
;
A
#
# COMPACT_ATOMS: atom_id res chain seq x y z
N MET A 1 -11.40 4.21 -14.51
CA MET A 1 -10.77 5.35 -15.21
C MET A 1 -11.53 6.60 -14.81
N ASN A 2 -10.87 7.75 -14.72
CA ASN A 2 -11.46 8.95 -14.18
C ASN A 2 -11.39 10.09 -15.21
N THR A 3 -12.34 11.00 -15.19
CA THR A 3 -12.31 12.24 -16.00
C THR A 3 -11.30 13.24 -15.45
N ILE A 4 -10.96 13.14 -14.17
CA ILE A 4 -9.91 13.90 -13.49
C ILE A 4 -9.19 12.96 -12.50
N ALA A 5 -7.87 13.02 -12.45
CA ALA A 5 -7.09 12.27 -11.47
C ALA A 5 -7.07 13.00 -10.11
N TRP A 6 -7.51 12.31 -9.05
CA TRP A 6 -7.57 12.81 -7.66
C TRP A 6 -7.08 11.73 -6.69
N GLY A 7 -6.96 12.09 -5.41
CA GLY A 7 -6.67 11.15 -4.31
C GLY A 7 -5.18 10.96 -3.99
N ALA A 8 -4.26 11.34 -4.88
CA ALA A 8 -2.83 11.35 -4.58
C ALA A 8 -2.11 12.52 -5.26
N ALA A 9 -0.93 12.88 -4.77
CA ALA A 9 -0.02 13.81 -5.44
C ALA A 9 0.89 13.01 -6.37
N ALA A 10 0.40 12.67 -7.57
CA ALA A 10 1.12 11.85 -8.54
C ALA A 10 0.77 12.28 -9.98
N LYS A 11 1.71 12.11 -10.91
CA LYS A 11 1.45 12.37 -12.33
C LYS A 11 0.63 11.21 -12.93
N PRO A 12 -0.55 11.46 -13.55
CA PRO A 12 -1.37 10.37 -14.09
C PRO A 12 -0.90 9.92 -15.49
N PHE A 13 -1.29 8.71 -15.86
CA PHE A 13 -1.34 8.31 -17.28
C PHE A 13 -2.61 8.85 -17.92
N ILE A 14 -2.49 9.33 -19.16
CA ILE A 14 -3.58 9.89 -19.95
C ILE A 14 -3.87 8.92 -21.10
N THR A 15 -5.15 8.65 -21.34
CA THR A 15 -5.64 7.85 -22.47
C THR A 15 -6.83 8.56 -23.12
N TYR A 16 -7.26 8.08 -24.28
CA TYR A 16 -8.34 8.69 -25.06
C TYR A 16 -9.47 7.69 -25.31
N HIS A 17 -10.70 8.11 -25.04
CA HIS A 17 -11.89 7.32 -25.36
C HIS A 17 -12.47 7.78 -26.69
N ASN A 18 -12.38 6.93 -27.73
CA ASN A 18 -12.76 7.30 -29.10
C ASN A 18 -14.24 7.66 -29.25
N GLU A 19 -15.15 6.83 -28.74
CA GLU A 19 -16.59 7.03 -28.92
C GLU A 19 -17.13 8.25 -28.16
N LEU A 20 -16.70 8.42 -26.90
CA LEU A 20 -17.03 9.57 -26.08
C LEU A 20 -16.20 10.82 -26.40
N ASN A 21 -15.25 10.72 -27.33
CA ASN A 21 -14.39 11.80 -27.82
C ASN A 21 -13.76 12.64 -26.68
N MET A 22 -13.17 11.97 -25.69
CA MET A 22 -12.67 12.61 -24.46
C MET A 22 -11.41 11.95 -23.88
N ASN A 23 -10.61 12.74 -23.17
CA ASN A 23 -9.47 12.25 -22.40
C ASN A 23 -9.94 11.59 -21.10
N LEU A 24 -9.27 10.49 -20.74
CA LEU A 24 -9.43 9.79 -19.47
C LEU A 24 -8.08 9.62 -18.79
N TYR A 25 -8.11 9.53 -17.47
CA TYR A 25 -6.93 9.34 -16.63
C TYR A 25 -6.99 7.99 -15.94
N MET A 26 -5.86 7.28 -15.96
CA MET A 26 -5.70 6.10 -15.11
C MET A 26 -5.64 6.55 -13.65
N ARG A 27 -6.28 5.79 -12.77
CA ARG A 27 -6.42 6.19 -11.36
C ARG A 27 -5.08 6.16 -10.64
N ILE A 28 -4.82 7.21 -9.85
CA ILE A 28 -3.65 7.32 -8.98
C ILE A 28 -3.93 6.90 -7.53
N ALA A 29 -5.21 6.91 -7.12
CA ALA A 29 -5.76 6.37 -5.88
C ALA A 29 -7.29 6.17 -5.99
N PRO A 30 -7.90 5.22 -5.26
CA PRO A 30 -9.36 5.06 -5.14
C PRO A 30 -10.02 5.96 -4.08
N GLU A 31 -9.26 6.69 -3.25
CA GLU A 31 -9.71 7.54 -2.12
C GLU A 31 -11.09 8.20 -2.30
N LEU A 32 -11.28 8.96 -3.39
CA LEU A 32 -12.51 9.75 -3.56
C LEU A 32 -13.74 8.86 -3.68
N TYR A 33 -13.65 7.76 -4.43
CA TYR A 33 -14.77 6.84 -4.61
C TYR A 33 -15.10 6.10 -3.31
N LEU A 34 -14.09 5.69 -2.54
CA LEU A 34 -14.32 5.05 -1.26
C LEU A 34 -14.99 6.00 -0.25
N LYS A 35 -14.60 7.29 -0.23
CA LYS A 35 -15.30 8.31 0.57
C LYS A 35 -16.75 8.52 0.13
N MET A 36 -17.01 8.53 -1.17
CA MET A 36 -18.38 8.63 -1.70
C MET A 36 -19.25 7.44 -1.28
N LEU A 37 -18.69 6.22 -1.23
CA LEU A 37 -19.39 5.04 -0.72
C LEU A 37 -19.73 5.17 0.77
N VAL A 38 -18.82 5.72 1.57
CA VAL A 38 -19.08 6.01 2.99
C VAL A 38 -20.20 7.04 3.15
N ILE A 39 -20.17 8.12 2.39
CA ILE A 39 -21.26 9.12 2.35
C ILE A 39 -22.58 8.48 1.93
N GLY A 40 -22.53 7.51 1.00
CA GLY A 40 -23.67 6.71 0.56
C GLY A 40 -24.19 5.68 1.59
N GLY A 41 -23.63 5.64 2.80
CA GLY A 41 -24.09 4.80 3.91
C GLY A 41 -23.31 3.50 4.11
N LEU A 42 -22.26 3.24 3.33
CA LEU A 42 -21.38 2.08 3.55
C LEU A 42 -20.30 2.43 4.57
N ASN A 43 -20.59 2.16 5.85
CA ASN A 43 -19.74 2.57 6.98
C ASN A 43 -18.33 1.97 6.99
N ARG A 44 -18.08 0.86 6.27
CA ARG A 44 -16.76 0.24 6.17
C ARG A 44 -16.56 -0.27 4.75
N VAL A 45 -15.56 0.25 4.06
CA VAL A 45 -15.24 -0.12 2.68
C VAL A 45 -13.74 -0.29 2.53
N TYR A 46 -13.32 -1.23 1.69
CA TYR A 46 -11.93 -1.37 1.29
C TYR A 46 -11.85 -1.76 -0.18
N GLU A 47 -10.73 -1.46 -0.81
CA GLU A 47 -10.42 -1.92 -2.16
C GLU A 47 -8.97 -2.36 -2.24
N LEU A 48 -8.72 -3.60 -2.67
CA LEU A 48 -7.43 -4.08 -3.14
C LEU A 48 -7.41 -4.01 -4.68
N GLY A 49 -6.58 -3.14 -5.26
CA GLY A 49 -6.54 -2.98 -6.71
C GLY A 49 -5.34 -2.23 -7.25
N ARG A 50 -5.18 -2.22 -8.58
CA ARG A 50 -4.07 -1.56 -9.27
C ARG A 50 -4.24 -0.04 -9.28
N VAL A 51 -3.18 0.71 -9.03
CA VAL A 51 -3.06 2.15 -9.25
C VAL A 51 -1.87 2.43 -10.16
N PHE A 52 -1.91 3.56 -10.86
CA PHE A 52 -0.98 3.87 -11.94
C PHE A 52 -0.39 5.26 -11.72
N ARG A 53 0.94 5.38 -11.72
CA ARG A 53 1.66 6.65 -11.58
C ARG A 53 2.70 6.77 -12.68
N ASN A 54 2.59 7.84 -13.47
CA ASN A 54 3.48 8.14 -14.58
C ASN A 54 4.74 8.86 -14.07
N GLU A 55 5.52 8.12 -13.30
CA GLU A 55 6.73 8.56 -12.59
C GLU A 55 7.94 7.71 -13.01
N GLY A 56 9.13 8.06 -12.53
CA GLY A 56 10.35 7.29 -12.80
C GLY A 56 10.31 5.90 -12.15
N ILE A 57 11.07 4.96 -12.71
CA ILE A 57 11.21 3.61 -12.18
C ILE A 57 12.46 3.54 -11.29
N ASP A 58 12.32 3.01 -10.09
CA ASP A 58 13.46 2.70 -9.21
C ASP A 58 13.19 1.42 -8.39
N LEU A 59 14.06 1.13 -7.42
CA LEU A 59 13.95 -0.07 -6.57
C LEU A 59 12.59 -0.19 -5.86
N THR A 60 11.92 0.94 -5.63
CA THR A 60 10.67 1.06 -4.87
C THR A 60 9.48 1.60 -5.66
N HIS A 61 9.71 2.17 -6.85
CA HIS A 61 8.67 2.76 -7.69
C HIS A 61 8.50 1.97 -8.98
N ASN A 62 7.30 1.41 -9.16
CA ASN A 62 6.85 0.84 -10.42
C ASN A 62 5.67 1.68 -10.94
N PRO A 63 5.53 1.91 -12.27
CA PRO A 63 4.47 2.79 -12.79
C PRO A 63 3.05 2.24 -12.59
N GLU A 64 2.95 0.95 -12.30
CA GLU A 64 1.73 0.30 -11.82
C GLU A 64 2.03 -0.45 -10.52
N PHE A 65 1.17 -0.34 -9.54
CA PHE A 65 1.30 -1.12 -8.31
C PHE A 65 -0.06 -1.36 -7.69
N THR A 66 -0.20 -2.43 -6.93
CA THR A 66 -1.47 -2.71 -6.25
C THR A 66 -1.49 -1.97 -4.90
N SER A 67 -2.66 -1.58 -4.44
CA SER A 67 -2.88 -0.96 -3.15
C SER A 67 -4.15 -1.50 -2.52
N CYS A 68 -4.15 -1.64 -1.20
CA CYS A 68 -5.34 -1.80 -0.38
C CYS A 68 -5.62 -0.50 0.39
N GLU A 69 -6.68 0.20 0.03
CA GLU A 69 -7.15 1.37 0.77
C GLU A 69 -8.47 1.04 1.45
N PHE A 70 -8.66 1.50 2.67
CA PHE A 70 -9.92 1.32 3.39
C PHE A 70 -10.37 2.60 4.07
N TYR A 71 -11.69 2.71 4.26
CA TYR A 71 -12.34 3.80 4.97
C TYR A 71 -13.33 3.22 5.98
N MET A 72 -13.35 3.81 7.17
CA MET A 72 -14.18 3.39 8.28
C MET A 72 -14.85 4.62 8.90
N ALA A 73 -16.18 4.69 8.80
CA ALA A 73 -16.97 5.71 9.45
C ALA A 73 -16.82 5.63 10.96
N TYR A 74 -16.87 6.79 11.62
CA TYR A 74 -16.76 6.96 13.07
C TYR A 74 -15.43 6.54 13.70
N ALA A 75 -14.42 6.21 12.89
CA ALA A 75 -13.06 5.96 13.35
C ALA A 75 -12.20 7.22 13.18
N ASP A 76 -11.30 7.44 14.12
CA ASP A 76 -10.24 8.43 14.00
C ASP A 76 -8.87 7.76 13.77
N TYR A 77 -7.82 8.57 13.67
CA TYR A 77 -6.47 8.06 13.43
C TYR A 77 -5.94 7.14 14.54
N VAL A 78 -6.41 7.29 15.78
CA VAL A 78 -5.99 6.44 16.91
C VAL A 78 -6.54 5.03 16.71
N ASP A 79 -7.80 4.93 16.29
CA ASP A 79 -8.40 3.64 15.91
C ASP A 79 -7.62 2.99 14.76
N LEU A 80 -7.26 3.80 13.75
CA LEU A 80 -6.48 3.31 12.61
C LEU A 80 -5.09 2.82 13.03
N MET A 81 -4.41 3.51 13.95
CA MET A 81 -3.12 3.07 14.50
C MET A 81 -3.24 1.69 15.15
N MET A 82 -4.27 1.50 15.99
CA MET A 82 -4.53 0.21 16.65
C MET A 82 -4.87 -0.91 15.66
N ILE A 83 -5.77 -0.64 14.72
CA ILE A 83 -6.15 -1.61 13.67
C ILE A 83 -4.90 -2.03 12.89
N THR A 84 -4.06 -1.07 12.55
CA THR A 84 -2.90 -1.34 11.71
C THR A 84 -1.83 -2.11 12.46
N GLU A 85 -1.56 -1.77 13.72
CA GLU A 85 -0.63 -2.53 14.55
C GLU A 85 -1.07 -3.98 14.71
N ASN A 86 -2.36 -4.22 14.98
CA ASN A 86 -2.93 -5.56 15.09
C ASN A 86 -2.84 -6.32 13.76
N LEU A 87 -3.18 -5.66 12.64
CA LEU A 87 -3.11 -6.27 11.32
C LEU A 87 -1.68 -6.67 10.96
N LEU A 88 -0.72 -5.77 11.13
CA LEU A 88 0.68 -6.01 10.76
C LEU A 88 1.35 -7.05 11.64
N SER A 89 1.25 -6.90 12.96
CA SER A 89 1.84 -7.84 13.90
C SER A 89 1.20 -9.23 13.74
N GLY A 90 -0.12 -9.30 13.56
CA GLY A 90 -0.85 -10.53 13.27
C GLY A 90 -0.40 -11.17 11.96
N LEU A 91 -0.23 -10.39 10.89
CA LEU A 91 0.25 -10.87 9.60
C LEU A 91 1.67 -11.45 9.70
N VAL A 92 2.58 -10.72 10.38
CA VAL A 92 3.96 -11.19 10.59
C VAL A 92 3.97 -12.48 11.41
N LYS A 93 3.21 -12.53 12.51
CA LYS A 93 3.08 -13.73 13.35
C LYS A 93 2.50 -14.90 12.58
N HIS A 94 1.52 -14.65 11.70
CA HIS A 94 0.90 -15.70 10.89
C HIS A 94 1.86 -16.25 9.82
N LEU A 95 2.58 -15.38 9.12
CA LEU A 95 3.49 -15.79 8.04
C LEU A 95 4.79 -16.41 8.55
N PHE A 96 5.36 -15.87 9.64
CA PHE A 96 6.68 -16.25 10.13
C PHE A 96 6.65 -17.03 11.45
N SER A 97 5.47 -17.28 12.02
CA SER A 97 5.29 -17.90 13.35
C SER A 97 5.99 -17.16 14.49
N SER A 98 6.50 -15.95 14.25
CA SER A 98 7.30 -15.12 15.15
C SER A 98 6.94 -13.65 14.92
N TYR A 99 7.07 -12.83 15.96
CA TYR A 99 7.04 -11.37 15.81
C TYR A 99 8.41 -10.80 15.44
N ILE A 100 9.48 -11.57 15.67
CA ILE A 100 10.86 -11.17 15.37
C ILE A 100 11.25 -11.80 14.04
N ILE A 101 11.65 -10.96 13.10
CA ILE A 101 12.11 -11.35 11.77
C ILE A 101 13.52 -10.83 11.52
N LYS A 102 14.32 -11.65 10.85
CA LYS A 102 15.68 -11.29 10.44
C LYS A 102 15.64 -10.83 8.98
N TYR A 103 16.22 -9.68 8.71
CA TYR A 103 16.16 -9.07 7.39
C TYR A 103 17.50 -8.46 7.00
N ARG A 104 17.91 -8.65 5.75
CA ARG A 104 19.16 -8.11 5.21
C ARG A 104 18.81 -6.97 4.25
N PRO A 105 18.91 -5.70 4.70
CA PRO A 105 18.45 -4.57 3.90
C PRO A 105 19.26 -4.45 2.62
N ASP A 106 20.57 -4.71 2.62
CA ASP A 106 21.47 -4.41 1.48
C ASP A 106 21.85 -5.62 0.62
N GLY A 107 21.06 -6.70 0.70
CA GLY A 107 21.22 -7.91 -0.11
C GLY A 107 21.79 -9.08 0.69
N PRO A 108 22.03 -10.23 0.02
CA PRO A 108 22.40 -11.47 0.69
C PRO A 108 23.67 -11.37 1.53
N ASP A 109 24.64 -10.54 1.14
CA ASP A 109 25.93 -10.42 1.84
C ASP A 109 25.96 -9.32 2.91
N SER A 110 24.84 -8.61 3.10
CA SER A 110 24.73 -7.54 4.10
C SER A 110 24.43 -8.06 5.50
N GLU A 111 24.67 -7.21 6.50
CA GLU A 111 24.39 -7.53 7.89
C GLU A 111 22.90 -7.81 8.13
N GLU A 112 22.61 -8.79 8.99
CA GLU A 112 21.25 -9.08 9.42
C GLU A 112 20.77 -8.02 10.41
N VAL A 113 19.69 -7.35 10.04
CA VAL A 113 18.93 -6.47 10.93
C VAL A 113 17.78 -7.28 11.52
N ILE A 114 17.66 -7.20 12.85
CA ILE A 114 16.51 -7.75 13.56
C ILE A 114 15.39 -6.72 13.52
N VAL A 115 14.24 -7.12 12.98
CA VAL A 115 13.02 -6.35 13.07
C VAL A 115 12.08 -7.06 14.02
N ASP A 116 11.84 -6.41 15.16
CA ASP A 116 10.78 -6.81 16.07
C ASP A 116 9.46 -6.23 15.54
N CYS A 117 8.38 -7.01 15.56
CA CYS A 117 6.99 -6.63 15.23
C CYS A 117 6.00 -6.89 16.40
N THR A 118 6.48 -7.08 17.64
CA THR A 118 5.68 -7.36 18.84
C THR A 118 4.85 -6.13 19.27
N PRO A 119 3.51 -6.25 19.42
CA PRO A 119 2.64 -5.21 19.99
C PRO A 119 2.52 -5.34 21.52
N PRO A 120 2.06 -4.31 22.26
CA PRO A 120 1.76 -2.94 21.83
C PRO A 120 3.00 -2.05 21.82
N ARG A 121 3.05 -1.08 20.91
CA ARG A 121 4.12 -0.09 20.81
C ARG A 121 3.61 1.29 21.15
N GLY A 122 4.45 2.06 21.85
CA GLY A 122 4.26 3.51 21.91
C GLY A 122 4.27 4.12 20.51
N ARG A 123 3.69 5.32 20.32
CA ARG A 123 3.56 5.98 19.00
C ARG A 123 4.87 6.04 18.19
N SER A 124 6.00 6.32 18.85
CA SER A 124 7.33 6.29 18.22
C SER A 124 7.70 4.89 17.73
N GLY A 125 7.49 3.88 18.56
CA GLY A 125 7.72 2.47 18.23
C GLY A 125 6.80 1.96 17.12
N GLN A 126 5.56 2.45 17.02
CA GLN A 126 4.66 2.13 15.91
C GLN A 126 5.22 2.66 14.59
N VAL A 127 5.62 3.93 14.53
CA VAL A 127 6.21 4.53 13.31
C VAL A 127 7.49 3.79 12.89
N GLU A 128 8.34 3.45 13.84
CA GLU A 128 9.55 2.67 13.58
C GLU A 128 9.23 1.26 13.06
N ALA A 129 8.22 0.59 13.65
CA ALA A 129 7.69 -0.68 13.17
C ALA A 129 7.27 -0.58 11.70
N PHE A 130 6.49 0.44 11.36
CA PHE A 130 6.01 0.66 10.00
C PHE A 130 7.15 0.83 9.03
N VAL A 131 8.14 1.65 9.37
CA VAL A 131 9.30 1.90 8.51
C VAL A 131 10.11 0.62 8.33
N ASN A 132 10.33 -0.16 9.40
CA ASN A 132 11.10 -1.40 9.33
C ASN A 132 10.36 -2.50 8.56
N ILE A 133 9.07 -2.70 8.80
CA ILE A 133 8.22 -3.63 8.05
C ILE A 133 8.17 -3.22 6.57
N ALA A 134 7.97 -1.93 6.27
CA ALA A 134 8.01 -1.44 4.91
C ALA A 134 9.38 -1.65 4.24
N ARG A 135 10.49 -1.55 4.99
CA ARG A 135 11.83 -1.88 4.49
C ARG A 135 11.99 -3.36 4.18
N ILE A 136 11.42 -4.26 4.99
CA ILE A 136 11.46 -5.71 4.75
C ILE A 136 10.74 -6.07 3.46
N PHE A 137 9.53 -5.57 3.28
CA PHE A 137 8.76 -5.79 2.06
C PHE A 137 9.31 -5.04 0.82
N LYS A 138 10.27 -4.11 1.00
CA LYS A 138 10.94 -3.37 -0.09
C LYS A 138 11.99 -4.20 -0.85
N ARG A 139 12.72 -5.13 -0.20
CA ARG A 139 13.69 -6.03 -0.90
C ARG A 139 13.55 -7.51 -0.56
N GLY A 140 12.73 -7.89 0.43
CA GLY A 140 12.37 -9.28 0.65
C GLY A 140 11.66 -9.79 -0.58
N GLN A 141 12.30 -10.72 -1.30
CA GLN A 141 11.90 -11.39 -2.56
C GLN A 141 12.61 -10.87 -3.82
N GLN A 142 13.91 -11.19 -3.93
CA GLN A 142 14.57 -11.36 -5.24
C GLN A 142 14.10 -12.67 -5.96
N GLY A 143 13.13 -13.41 -5.39
CA GLY A 143 12.70 -14.73 -5.85
C GLY A 143 11.20 -14.93 -6.11
N ASP A 144 10.29 -14.13 -5.55
CA ASP A 144 8.85 -14.31 -5.77
C ASP A 144 8.12 -12.96 -5.69
N GLY A 145 7.65 -12.47 -6.85
CA GLY A 145 7.39 -11.05 -7.16
C GLY A 145 6.32 -10.28 -6.38
N ASN A 146 5.89 -10.69 -5.19
CA ASN A 146 4.88 -9.99 -4.38
C ASN A 146 5.52 -9.02 -3.38
N ARG A 147 5.15 -7.74 -3.42
CA ARG A 147 5.56 -6.73 -2.43
C ARG A 147 4.34 -6.18 -1.68
N VAL A 148 4.46 -5.86 -0.39
CA VAL A 148 3.39 -5.21 0.39
C VAL A 148 3.97 -4.05 1.21
N PHE A 149 3.64 -2.84 0.82
CA PHE A 149 4.04 -1.60 1.47
C PHE A 149 2.90 -1.10 2.35
N PHE A 150 3.24 -0.44 3.45
CA PHE A 150 2.27 0.23 4.32
C PHE A 150 2.67 1.69 4.42
N PHE A 151 1.75 2.61 4.15
CA PHE A 151 1.97 4.03 4.28
C PHE A 151 0.84 4.65 5.12
N TYR A 152 1.24 5.46 6.10
CA TYR A 152 0.33 6.34 6.82
C TYR A 152 0.52 7.76 6.27
N ASN A 153 -0.55 8.35 5.72
CA ASN A 153 -0.53 9.74 5.28
C ASN A 153 -1.01 10.66 6.41
N LYS A 154 -0.07 11.28 7.10
CA LYS A 154 -0.33 12.18 8.24
C LYS A 154 -1.19 13.41 7.89
N ASN A 155 -1.18 13.86 6.63
CA ASN A 155 -1.96 15.03 6.20
C ASN A 155 -3.41 14.70 5.85
N LYS A 156 -3.73 13.42 5.64
CA LYS A 156 -5.04 12.96 5.20
C LYS A 156 -5.70 11.97 6.16
N ASP A 157 -5.08 11.70 7.30
CA ASP A 157 -5.50 10.71 8.30
C ASP A 157 -5.97 9.38 7.69
N THR A 158 -5.20 8.89 6.72
CA THR A 158 -5.53 7.69 5.95
C THR A 158 -4.38 6.72 5.98
N LEU A 159 -4.72 5.45 6.23
CA LEU A 159 -3.82 4.34 6.05
C LEU A 159 -4.01 3.76 4.65
N GLY A 160 -2.95 3.76 3.85
CA GLY A 160 -2.89 3.06 2.59
C GLY A 160 -1.98 1.84 2.72
N ILE A 161 -2.48 0.66 2.39
CA ILE A 161 -1.67 -0.50 2.07
C ILE A 161 -1.36 -0.37 0.57
N ILE A 162 -0.12 -0.56 0.16
CA ILE A 162 0.32 -0.60 -1.24
C ILE A 162 0.88 -2.01 -1.49
N SER A 163 0.07 -2.98 -1.92
CA SER A 163 0.61 -4.28 -2.35
C SER A 163 1.13 -4.22 -3.78
N ILE A 164 2.42 -4.19 -4.12
CA ILE A 164 2.84 -4.36 -5.53
C ILE A 164 2.77 -5.86 -5.89
N LEU A 165 1.72 -6.27 -6.61
CA LEU A 165 1.63 -7.62 -7.19
C LEU A 165 2.27 -7.63 -8.59
N PRO A 166 3.05 -8.66 -8.95
CA PRO A 166 3.64 -8.76 -10.28
C PRO A 166 2.53 -9.02 -11.31
N ASN A 167 2.68 -8.43 -12.50
CA ASN A 167 1.88 -8.83 -13.65
C ASN A 167 2.37 -10.19 -14.13
N ASN A 168 1.68 -11.27 -13.76
CA ASN A 168 1.78 -12.53 -14.49
C ASN A 168 0.94 -12.43 -15.77
N ILE A 169 1.40 -11.64 -16.75
CA ILE A 169 1.03 -11.86 -18.14
C ILE A 169 2.07 -12.82 -18.70
N ARG A 170 1.85 -14.13 -18.51
CA ARG A 170 2.45 -15.11 -19.42
C ARG A 170 1.74 -14.95 -20.74
N HIS A 171 2.48 -14.53 -21.77
CA HIS A 171 2.10 -14.75 -23.15
C HIS A 171 1.77 -16.24 -23.34
N GLN A 172 0.49 -16.55 -23.49
CA GLN A 172 0.03 -17.63 -24.35
C GLN A 172 -0.82 -16.98 -25.45
N ALA A 173 -0.11 -16.57 -26.50
CA ALA A 173 -0.57 -16.47 -27.88
C ALA A 173 0.69 -16.45 -28.75
#